data_AF-A0AAE4D1N7-F1
#
_entry.id   AF-A0AAE4D1N7-F1
#
_cell.length_a   1.000
_cell.length_b   1.000
_cell.length_c   1.000
_cell.angle_alpha   90.00
_cell.angle_beta   90.00
_cell.angle_gamma   90.00
#
_symmetry.space_group_name_H-M   'P 1'
#
loop_
_entity.id
_entity.type
_entity.pdbx_description
1 polymer ?
#
loop_
_entity_poly.entity_id
_entity_poly.type
_entity_poly.pdbx_seq_one_letter_code
_entity_poly.pdbx_strand_id
1 'polypeptide(L)'
;VARVTVPKAALKLGGDRSVRAATVACPAGAAGGCRVAAPKAVKLTIAGRAYTARVLAPARVAAGRSATVRLVLTKAAARTLAGRSATVRVKLTTTVAGTRVTRTLAVKVKAPKPAKRAAAKR
;
A
#
# COMPACT_ATOMS: atom_id res chain seq x y z
N VAL A 1 -7.18 -1.98 20.56
CA VAL A 1 -7.48 -1.51 19.18
C VAL A 1 -6.34 -1.84 18.22
N ALA A 2 -6.64 -2.21 16.96
CA ALA A 2 -5.61 -2.45 15.93
C ALA A 2 -4.78 -1.19 15.67
N ARG A 3 -3.47 -1.36 15.50
CA ARG A 3 -2.56 -0.27 15.13
C ARG A 3 -2.26 -0.34 13.65
N VAL A 4 -2.57 0.74 12.93
CA VAL A 4 -2.22 0.90 11.51
C VAL A 4 -1.07 1.89 11.42
N THR A 5 0.08 1.41 10.99
CA THR A 5 1.30 2.21 10.82
C THR A 5 1.47 2.55 9.35
N VAL A 6 1.58 3.84 9.04
CA VAL A 6 1.84 4.34 7.69
C VAL A 6 3.25 4.87 7.63
N PRO A 7 4.05 4.49 6.62
CA PRO A 7 5.35 5.11 6.40
C PRO A 7 5.16 6.60 6.12
N LYS A 8 5.79 7.44 6.93
CA LYS A 8 5.79 8.91 6.74
C LYS A 8 6.64 9.32 5.52
N ALA A 9 7.64 8.49 5.19
CA ALA A 9 8.55 8.71 4.08
C ALA A 9 7.96 8.28 2.73
N ALA A 10 8.45 8.90 1.66
CA ALA A 10 8.11 8.49 0.30
C ALA A 10 8.65 7.08 0.02
N LEU A 11 7.77 6.17 -0.37
CA LEU A 11 8.12 4.77 -0.59
C LEU A 11 8.61 4.56 -2.01
N LYS A 12 9.75 3.88 -2.14
CA LYS A 12 10.33 3.53 -3.43
C LYS A 12 9.55 2.39 -4.07
N LEU A 13 9.21 2.56 -5.35
CA LEU A 13 8.64 1.49 -6.15
C LEU A 13 9.62 0.32 -6.27
N GLY A 14 9.21 -0.87 -5.84
CA GLY A 14 9.99 -2.10 -6.03
C GLY A 14 9.99 -2.56 -7.49
N GLY A 15 10.89 -3.50 -7.82
CA GLY A 15 11.01 -4.08 -9.18
C GLY A 15 9.70 -4.69 -9.69
N ASP A 16 8.86 -5.22 -8.79
CA ASP A 16 7.55 -5.80 -9.11
C ASP A 16 6.44 -4.78 -9.30
N ARG A 17 6.76 -3.48 -9.37
CA ARG A 17 5.79 -2.36 -9.38
C ARG A 17 4.93 -2.30 -8.11
N SER A 18 5.41 -2.87 -7.02
CA SER A 18 4.72 -2.92 -5.74
C SER A 18 5.41 -2.03 -4.69
N VAL A 19 4.61 -1.51 -3.75
CA VAL A 19 5.06 -0.69 -2.63
C VAL A 19 4.34 -1.11 -1.35
N ARG A 20 5.09 -1.15 -0.23
CA ARG A 20 4.53 -1.42 1.10
C ARG A 20 3.86 -0.16 1.64
N ALA A 21 2.55 -0.06 1.47
CA ALA A 21 1.77 1.13 1.77
C ALA A 21 1.50 1.32 3.27
N ALA A 22 1.30 0.23 4.01
CA ALA A 22 1.00 0.27 5.43
C ALA A 22 1.29 -1.07 6.10
N THR A 23 1.45 -1.04 7.42
CA THR A 23 1.48 -2.25 8.24
C THR A 23 0.34 -2.21 9.24
N VAL A 24 -0.47 -3.26 9.26
CA VAL A 24 -1.57 -3.46 10.21
C VAL A 24 -1.10 -4.45 11.27
N ALA A 25 -0.98 -3.98 12.52
CA ALA A 25 -0.64 -4.80 13.67
C ALA A 25 -1.92 -5.14 14.44
N CYS A 26 -2.16 -6.44 14.62
CA CYS A 26 -3.26 -6.96 15.42
C CYS A 26 -2.78 -7.27 16.85
N PRO A 27 -3.42 -6.73 17.89
CA PRO A 27 -3.03 -7.01 19.27
C PRO A 27 -3.25 -8.50 19.61
N ALA A 28 -2.41 -9.04 20.50
CA ALA A 28 -2.50 -10.44 20.93
C ALA A 28 -3.81 -10.78 21.65
N GLY A 29 -4.42 -9.81 22.35
CA GLY A 29 -5.70 -9.98 23.05
C GLY A 29 -6.95 -9.85 22.16
N ALA A 30 -6.82 -9.79 20.83
CA ALA A 30 -7.99 -9.74 19.94
C ALA A 30 -8.55 -11.14 19.69
N ALA A 31 -9.54 -11.56 20.50
CA ALA A 31 -10.27 -12.81 20.27
C ALA A 31 -10.86 -12.83 18.84
N GLY A 32 -10.46 -13.82 18.03
CA GLY A 32 -10.87 -13.95 16.62
C GLY A 32 -10.02 -13.18 15.59
N GLY A 33 -8.99 -12.45 16.02
CA GLY A 33 -8.09 -11.68 15.15
C GLY A 33 -8.67 -10.37 14.63
N CYS A 34 -7.98 -9.77 13.66
CA CYS A 34 -8.35 -8.50 13.06
C CYS A 34 -8.82 -8.72 11.61
N ARG A 35 -10.02 -8.26 11.27
CA ARG A 35 -10.50 -8.23 9.89
C ARG A 35 -10.07 -6.92 9.25
N VAL A 36 -9.49 -6.98 8.06
CA VAL A 36 -9.05 -5.80 7.32
C VAL A 36 -9.82 -5.74 6.01
N ALA A 37 -10.54 -4.65 5.82
CA ALA A 37 -11.20 -4.30 4.58
C ALA A 37 -10.43 -3.18 3.90
N ALA A 38 -10.00 -3.44 2.67
CA ALA A 38 -9.37 -2.47 1.80
C ALA A 38 -10.12 -2.45 0.45
N PRO A 39 -10.19 -1.30 -0.23
CA PRO A 39 -10.67 -1.25 -1.60
C PRO A 39 -9.75 -2.07 -2.50
N LYS A 40 -10.29 -2.85 -3.43
CA LYS A 40 -9.48 -3.67 -4.36
C LYS A 40 -8.58 -2.81 -5.26
N ALA A 41 -9.00 -1.59 -5.54
CA ALA A 41 -8.27 -0.64 -6.36
C ALA A 41 -8.49 0.79 -5.87
N VAL A 42 -7.49 1.64 -6.08
CA VAL A 42 -7.51 3.06 -5.74
C VAL A 42 -7.09 3.88 -6.96
N LYS A 43 -7.76 5.01 -7.17
CA LYS A 43 -7.37 5.99 -8.19
C LYS A 43 -6.23 6.84 -7.66
N LEU A 44 -5.26 7.14 -8.51
CA LEU A 44 -4.18 8.07 -8.24
C LEU A 44 -3.94 8.96 -9.45
N THR A 45 -3.54 10.19 -9.20
CA THR A 45 -3.22 11.14 -10.27
C THR A 45 -1.71 11.28 -10.36
N ILE A 46 -1.16 11.02 -11.54
CA ILE A 46 0.27 11.17 -11.83
C ILE A 46 0.38 12.15 -12.99
N ALA A 47 1.00 13.31 -12.74
CA ALA A 47 1.21 14.36 -13.75
C ALA A 47 -0.07 14.71 -14.53
N GLY A 48 -1.16 14.99 -13.80
CA GLY A 48 -2.46 15.36 -14.38
C GLY A 48 -3.27 14.21 -14.98
N ARG A 49 -2.71 12.99 -15.08
CA ARG A 49 -3.43 11.81 -15.61
C ARG A 49 -3.88 10.88 -14.49
N ALA A 50 -5.12 10.43 -14.56
CA ALA A 50 -5.68 9.46 -13.63
C ALA A 50 -5.23 8.04 -13.99
N TYR A 51 -4.76 7.31 -12.99
CA TYR A 51 -4.38 5.91 -13.07
C TYR A 51 -5.01 5.13 -11.92
N THR A 52 -4.99 3.81 -12.03
CA THR A 52 -5.48 2.90 -11.00
C THR A 52 -4.33 2.07 -10.44
N ALA A 53 -4.25 1.95 -9.12
CA ALA A 53 -3.38 1.01 -8.44
C ALA A 53 -4.24 -0.05 -7.75
N ARG A 54 -3.76 -1.31 -7.76
CA ARG A 54 -4.39 -2.39 -7.01
C ARG A 54 -3.91 -2.36 -5.57
N VAL A 55 -4.81 -2.61 -4.64
CA VAL A 55 -4.45 -2.77 -3.22
C VAL A 55 -4.48 -4.24 -2.88
N LEU A 56 -3.33 -4.76 -2.44
CA LEU A 56 -3.21 -6.09 -1.88
C LEU A 56 -3.19 -5.94 -0.36
N ALA A 57 -4.32 -6.24 0.27
CA ALA A 57 -4.45 -6.27 1.71
C ALA A 57 -4.89 -7.67 2.16
N PRO A 58 -4.35 -8.18 3.28
CA PRO A 58 -4.83 -9.42 3.88
C PRO A 58 -6.24 -9.21 4.41
N ALA A 59 -7.18 -10.13 4.16
CA ALA A 59 -8.55 -9.99 4.66
C ALA A 59 -8.65 -10.21 6.18
N ARG A 60 -7.76 -11.03 6.74
CA ARG A 60 -7.67 -11.34 8.17
C ARG A 60 -6.21 -11.35 8.62
N VAL A 61 -5.99 -10.89 9.84
CA VAL A 61 -4.70 -10.94 10.54
C VAL A 61 -4.94 -11.64 11.86
N ALA A 62 -4.19 -12.72 12.11
CA ALA A 62 -4.28 -13.45 13.37
C ALA A 62 -3.91 -12.55 14.56
N ALA A 63 -4.44 -12.87 15.74
CA ALA A 63 -4.10 -12.17 16.97
C ALA A 63 -2.58 -12.19 17.21
N GLY A 64 -2.02 -11.05 17.62
CA GLY A 64 -0.58 -10.90 17.86
C GLY A 64 0.28 -10.86 16.60
N ARG A 65 -0.31 -10.97 15.40
CA ARG A 65 0.41 -10.89 14.13
C ARG A 65 0.28 -9.51 13.50
N SER A 66 1.24 -9.21 12.64
CA SER A 66 1.23 -8.02 11.79
C SER A 66 1.19 -8.44 10.33
N ALA A 67 0.53 -7.62 9.51
CA ALA A 67 0.45 -7.88 8.09
C ALA A 67 0.60 -6.59 7.28
N THR A 68 1.18 -6.70 6.09
CA THR A 68 1.51 -5.54 5.26
C THR A 68 0.47 -5.35 4.16
N VAL A 69 0.02 -4.12 3.99
CA VAL A 69 -0.77 -3.69 2.84
C VAL A 69 0.17 -3.25 1.74
N ARG A 70 0.04 -3.83 0.55
CA ARG A 70 0.83 -3.49 -0.62
C ARG A 70 -0.02 -2.77 -1.66
N LEU A 71 0.56 -1.79 -2.33
CA LEU A 71 -0.01 -1.13 -3.50
C LEU A 71 0.75 -1.62 -4.73
N VAL A 72 0.03 -2.09 -5.74
CA VAL A 72 0.60 -2.53 -7.01
C VAL A 72 0.15 -1.58 -8.11
N LEU A 73 1.13 -0.91 -8.72
CA LEU A 73 0.90 0.01 -9.82
C LEU A 73 0.84 -0.75 -11.14
N THR A 74 -0.03 -0.30 -12.06
CA THR A 74 -0.03 -0.82 -13.43
C THR A 74 1.28 -0.45 -14.12
N LYS A 75 1.64 -1.17 -15.20
CA LYS A 75 2.85 -0.88 -15.99
C LYS A 75 2.84 0.56 -16.52
N ALA A 76 1.68 1.04 -16.96
CA ALA A 76 1.49 2.41 -17.42
C ALA A 76 1.74 3.43 -16.29
N ALA A 77 1.11 3.24 -15.13
CA ALA A 77 1.29 4.13 -13.98
C ALA A 77 2.75 4.15 -13.49
N ALA A 78 3.39 2.98 -13.39
CA ALA A 78 4.80 2.86 -12.99
C ALA A 78 5.75 3.59 -13.95
N ARG A 79 5.49 3.52 -15.27
CA ARG A 79 6.25 4.27 -16.29
C ARG A 79 6.04 5.77 -16.16
N THR A 80 4.80 6.23 -16.03
CA THR A 80 4.50 7.66 -15.87
C THR A 80 5.05 8.23 -14.56
N LEU A 81 5.12 7.40 -13.51
CA LEU A 81 5.66 7.77 -12.21
C LEU A 81 7.21 7.79 -12.21
N ALA A 82 7.87 7.21 -13.21
CA ALA A 82 9.32 7.01 -13.20
C ALA A 82 10.06 8.36 -13.09
N GLY A 83 10.85 8.53 -12.03
CA GLY A 83 11.53 9.80 -11.72
C GLY A 83 10.61 10.88 -11.10
N ARG A 84 9.36 10.55 -10.79
CA ARG A 84 8.35 11.42 -10.16
C ARG A 84 7.82 10.81 -8.87
N SER A 85 7.06 11.60 -8.12
CA SER A 85 6.30 11.15 -6.95
C SER A 85 4.82 11.44 -7.11
N ALA A 86 3.98 10.57 -6.57
CA ALA A 86 2.53 10.73 -6.52
C ALA A 86 2.01 10.37 -5.13
N THR A 87 0.93 11.02 -4.72
CA THR A 87 0.25 10.71 -3.46
C THR A 87 -0.96 9.83 -3.75
N VAL A 88 -1.01 8.66 -3.12
CA VAL A 88 -2.13 7.73 -3.19
C VAL A 88 -2.89 7.79 -1.88
N ARG A 89 -4.20 7.91 -1.92
CA ARG A 89 -5.06 7.85 -0.73
C ARG A 89 -5.73 6.48 -0.66
N VAL A 90 -5.51 5.75 0.43
CA VAL A 90 -6.06 4.41 0.65
C VAL A 90 -6.92 4.44 1.90
N LYS A 91 -8.22 4.19 1.76
CA LYS A 91 -9.13 4.02 2.90
C LYS A 91 -9.02 2.58 3.39
N LEU A 92 -8.52 2.37 4.60
CA LEU A 92 -8.48 1.07 5.25
C LEU A 92 -9.49 1.03 6.39
N THR A 93 -10.25 -0.04 6.46
CA THR A 93 -11.17 -0.29 7.57
C THR A 93 -10.72 -1.56 8.28
N THR A 94 -10.37 -1.44 9.55
CA THR A 94 -9.98 -2.56 10.42
C THR A 94 -11.08 -2.82 11.44
N THR A 95 -11.52 -4.07 11.56
CA THR A 95 -12.48 -4.51 12.57
C THR A 95 -11.78 -5.43 13.56
N VAL A 96 -11.87 -5.12 14.85
CA VAL A 96 -11.28 -5.90 15.96
C VAL A 96 -12.36 -6.08 17.02
N ALA A 97 -12.70 -7.32 17.38
CA ALA A 97 -13.71 -7.62 18.40
C ALA A 97 -15.01 -6.79 18.23
N GLY A 98 -15.52 -6.68 17.00
CA GLY A 98 -16.72 -5.88 16.67
C GLY A 98 -16.49 -4.38 16.47
N THR A 99 -15.40 -3.81 17.00
CA THR A 99 -15.07 -2.39 16.80
C THR A 99 -14.49 -2.14 15.42
N ARG A 100 -15.17 -1.32 14.59
CA ARG A 100 -14.73 -0.95 13.25
C ARG A 100 -14.03 0.41 13.27
N VAL A 101 -12.76 0.44 12.89
CA VAL A 101 -11.94 1.65 12.78
C VAL A 101 -11.62 1.89 11.32
N THR A 102 -11.97 3.06 10.79
CA THR A 102 -11.63 3.44 9.42
C THR A 102 -10.55 4.52 9.44
N ARG A 103 -9.50 4.33 8.65
CA ARG A 103 -8.41 5.30 8.49
C ARG A 103 -8.10 5.51 7.02
N THR A 104 -7.99 6.77 6.62
CA THR A 104 -7.51 7.14 5.31
C THR A 104 -6.01 7.36 5.38
N LEU A 105 -5.25 6.59 4.61
CA LEU A 105 -3.80 6.66 4.55
C LEU A 105 -3.39 7.43 3.30
N ALA A 106 -2.63 8.51 3.47
CA ALA A 106 -1.97 9.18 2.36
C ALA A 106 -0.55 8.63 2.22
N VAL A 107 -0.29 7.94 1.11
CA VAL A 107 0.98 7.27 0.84
C VAL A 107 1.66 7.97 -0.32
N LYS A 108 2.80 8.60 -0.07
CA LYS A 108 3.65 9.16 -1.13
C LYS A 108 4.47 8.03 -1.74
N VAL A 109 4.29 7.80 -3.04
CA VAL A 109 5.03 6.80 -3.82
C VAL A 109 5.97 7.52 -4.75
N LYS A 110 7.25 7.14 -4.73
CA LYS A 110 8.28 7.64 -5.65
C LYS A 110 8.79 6.46 -6.47
N ALA A 111 8.69 6.52 -7.79
CA ALA A 111 9.36 5.52 -8.60
C ALA A 111 10.81 5.97 -8.86
N PRO A 112 11.80 5.08 -8.72
CA PRO A 112 13.15 5.41 -9.16
C PRO A 112 13.11 5.83 -10.63
N LYS A 113 13.94 6.82 -10.98
CA LYS A 113 14.17 7.15 -12.40
C LYS A 113 14.61 5.83 -13.06
N PRO A 114 14.07 5.46 -14.23
CA PRO A 114 14.46 4.20 -14.84
C PRO A 114 15.97 4.32 -15.08
N ALA A 115 16.75 3.52 -14.33
CA ALA A 115 18.17 3.45 -14.58
C ALA A 115 18.29 3.03 -16.05
N LYS A 116 18.98 3.86 -16.85
CA LYS A 116 19.42 3.52 -18.20
C LYS A 116 19.92 2.09 -18.10
N ARG A 117 19.22 1.13 -18.74
CA ARG A 117 19.46 -0.31 -18.62
C ARG A 117 20.96 -0.57 -18.48
N ALA A 118 21.43 -0.99 -17.30
CA ALA A 118 22.64 -1.78 -17.26
C ALA A 118 22.23 -3.11 -17.91
N ALA A 119 22.62 -3.26 -19.17
CA ALA A 119 22.50 -4.50 -19.89
C ALA A 119 23.05 -5.61 -18.99
N ALA A 120 22.21 -6.59 -18.66
CA ALA A 120 22.69 -7.85 -18.13
C ALA A 120 23.67 -8.41 -19.18
N LYS A 121 24.95 -8.49 -18.81
CA LYS A 121 25.96 -9.20 -19.60
C LYS A 121 25.58 -10.70 -19.60
N ARG A 122 25.81 -11.29 -20.77
CA ARG A 122 25.70 -12.70 -21.18
C ARG A 122 25.99 -13.73 -20.10
#